data_AF-C4V0Y0-F1
#
_entry.id   AF-C4V0Y0-F1
#
_cell.length_a   1.000
_cell.length_b   1.000
_cell.length_c   1.000
_cell.angle_alpha   90.00
_cell.angle_beta   90.00
_cell.angle_gamma   90.00
#
_symmetry.space_group_name_H-M   'P 1'
#
loop_
_entity.id
_entity.type
_entity.pdbx_description
1 polymer ?
#
loop_
_entity_poly.entity_id
_entity_poly.type
_entity_poly.pdbx_seq_one_letter_code
_entity_poly.pdbx_strand_id
1 'polypeptide(L)'
;MKYRKDRIMMRYDTRNCPPEPEPIRLTAGKMTAKLFAGMRYVWACCYNEANYGWGYDYKFYHINRNIYLVDACDKKITKKLQKVFPIIDAWKDRRLLDGEPWKVFTPDACLRVYEHKDIFDHAPLMKKERNIELMQDEAWYIICALSPVKDIQPLEINKHVFEHWEYVAKQTGKPCIYVGNENERYVLGEPGKRNILIFGINPSTATYEKYDRTINRVRRILQEHPTYDGWLMVNLHPQATPYPENLVEYAQWHDNNLDVLHKVWFDFRPEAIWCAWGGHIAEQSKSFLFHALFEIYEMFRDTRPWLYYGTLTKDGHPRHPLQRDPKHASPMQEFSRFDVETYLLRHGYGRNRF
;
A
#
# COMPACT_ATOMS: atom_id res chain seq x y z
N MET A 1 0.69 1.55 49.89
CA MET A 1 0.91 0.11 50.14
C MET A 1 -0.18 -0.66 49.38
N LYS A 2 0.21 -1.60 48.51
CA LYS A 2 -0.62 -2.57 47.75
C LYS A 2 -1.58 -2.04 46.64
N TYR A 3 -1.02 -1.75 45.47
CA TYR A 3 -1.65 -2.09 44.17
C TYR A 3 -0.58 -2.78 43.29
N ARG A 4 -0.14 -3.95 43.75
CA ARG A 4 0.58 -4.96 42.96
C ARG A 4 -0.05 -6.30 43.35
N LYS A 5 -0.31 -7.16 42.35
CA LYS A 5 -1.07 -8.43 42.37
C LYS A 5 -2.57 -8.18 42.13
N ASP A 6 -3.16 -8.40 40.95
CA ASP A 6 -2.90 -9.44 39.94
C ASP A 6 -3.19 -8.89 38.52
N ARG A 7 -2.15 -8.76 37.69
CA ARG A 7 -2.36 -8.66 36.23
C ARG A 7 -2.70 -10.07 35.75
N ILE A 8 -3.99 -10.36 35.67
CA ILE A 8 -4.46 -11.49 34.86
C ILE A 8 -4.23 -11.10 33.40
N MET A 9 -3.00 -11.30 32.91
CA MET A 9 -2.71 -11.33 31.48
C MET A 9 -3.47 -12.55 30.93
N MET A 10 -4.71 -12.34 30.49
CA MET A 10 -5.45 -13.39 29.78
C MET A 10 -4.73 -13.68 28.46
N ARG A 11 -4.56 -14.96 28.18
CA ARG A 11 -3.73 -15.50 27.09
C ARG A 11 -4.34 -15.18 25.72
N TYR A 12 -4.11 -13.99 25.20
CA TYR A 12 -3.87 -13.89 23.76
C TYR A 12 -2.64 -14.77 23.46
N ASP A 13 -2.64 -15.53 22.37
CA ASP A 13 -1.42 -16.22 21.95
C ASP A 13 -0.44 -15.16 21.41
N THR A 14 0.26 -14.52 22.35
CA THR A 14 1.20 -13.43 22.07
C THR A 14 2.49 -13.94 21.44
N ARG A 15 2.70 -15.26 21.39
CA ARG A 15 3.92 -15.87 20.87
C ARG A 15 4.09 -15.62 19.36
N ASN A 16 2.99 -15.34 18.65
CA ASN A 16 2.98 -15.15 17.20
C ASN A 16 2.42 -13.77 16.75
N CYS A 17 2.07 -12.85 17.65
CA CYS A 17 1.67 -11.50 17.23
C CYS A 17 2.94 -10.64 17.08
N PRO A 18 3.18 -10.02 15.92
CA PRO A 18 4.32 -9.14 15.71
C PRO A 18 4.31 -7.97 16.70
N PRO A 19 5.46 -7.32 16.96
CA PRO A 19 5.47 -6.06 17.70
C PRO A 19 4.60 -5.00 17.00
N GLU A 20 4.08 -4.05 17.77
CA GLU A 20 3.42 -2.87 17.19
C GLU A 20 4.39 -2.18 16.21
N PRO A 21 3.97 -1.90 14.97
CA PRO A 21 4.82 -1.18 14.02
C PRO A 21 4.96 0.28 14.42
N GLU A 22 6.03 0.90 13.93
CA GLU A 22 6.21 2.35 14.07
C GLU A 22 5.01 3.11 13.49
N PRO A 23 4.39 4.04 14.24
CA PRO A 23 3.22 4.73 13.77
C PRO A 23 3.47 5.66 12.58
N ILE A 24 2.58 5.64 11.59
CA ILE A 24 2.64 6.49 10.40
C ILE A 24 1.88 7.78 10.65
N ARG A 25 2.56 8.93 10.59
CA ARG A 25 1.89 10.23 10.76
C ARG A 25 1.10 10.64 9.52
N LEU A 26 -0.20 10.85 9.70
CA LEU A 26 -1.12 11.26 8.64
C LEU A 26 -1.30 12.78 8.62
N THR A 27 -1.39 13.33 7.41
CA THR A 27 -1.81 14.71 7.17
C THR A 27 -3.22 14.72 6.57
N ALA A 28 -3.93 15.85 6.67
CA ALA A 28 -5.32 15.97 6.22
C ALA A 28 -5.57 15.54 4.76
N GLY A 29 -4.55 15.65 3.89
CA GLY A 29 -4.58 15.26 2.48
C GLY A 29 -4.48 13.76 2.22
N LYS A 30 -3.87 12.98 3.13
CA LYS A 30 -3.73 11.52 2.99
C LYS A 30 -4.92 10.73 3.56
N MET A 31 -5.89 11.43 4.17
CA MET A 31 -7.06 10.81 4.79
C MET A 31 -8.23 10.66 3.82
N THR A 32 -8.38 9.43 3.31
CA THR A 32 -9.46 9.02 2.41
C THR A 32 -10.57 8.28 3.17
N ALA A 33 -11.80 8.28 2.63
CA ALA A 33 -12.90 7.48 3.21
C ALA A 33 -12.55 5.98 3.30
N LYS A 34 -11.74 5.49 2.36
CA LYS A 34 -11.25 4.11 2.29
C LYS A 34 -10.34 3.78 3.47
N LEU A 35 -9.39 4.68 3.79
CA LEU A 35 -8.50 4.54 4.95
C LEU A 35 -9.28 4.56 6.27
N PHE A 36 -10.28 5.43 6.39
CA PHE A 36 -11.11 5.47 7.60
C PHE A 36 -11.93 4.20 7.82
N ALA A 37 -12.46 3.60 6.75
CA ALA A 37 -13.29 2.40 6.84
C ALA A 37 -12.54 1.18 7.42
N GLY A 38 -11.21 1.17 7.37
CA GLY A 38 -10.39 0.12 7.96
C GLY A 38 -9.88 0.44 9.38
N MET A 39 -10.14 1.63 9.93
CA MET A 39 -9.80 1.93 11.32
C MET A 39 -10.70 1.12 12.26
N ARG A 40 -10.11 0.52 13.30
CA ARG A 40 -10.80 -0.38 14.22
C ARG A 40 -10.72 0.05 15.66
N TYR A 41 -9.61 0.66 16.03
CA TYR A 41 -9.37 1.07 17.39
C TYR A 41 -8.65 2.42 17.43
N VAL A 42 -9.06 3.26 18.37
CA VAL A 42 -8.50 4.60 18.56
C VAL A 42 -8.09 4.72 20.01
N TRP A 43 -6.81 4.99 20.22
CA TRP A 43 -6.28 5.40 21.51
C TRP A 43 -6.00 6.90 21.47
N ALA A 44 -6.69 7.67 22.30
CA ALA A 44 -6.37 9.06 22.53
C ALA A 44 -5.48 9.16 23.78
N CYS A 45 -4.28 9.74 23.64
CA CYS A 45 -3.40 10.05 24.76
C CYS A 45 -3.00 11.53 24.70
N CYS A 46 -3.22 12.26 25.80
CA CYS A 46 -2.70 13.61 25.97
C CYS A 46 -1.49 13.62 26.92
N TYR A 47 -0.41 12.94 26.57
CA TYR A 47 0.93 13.13 27.15
C TYR A 47 1.96 12.34 26.34
N ASN A 48 3.09 12.96 25.99
CA ASN A 48 4.17 12.29 25.25
C ASN A 48 5.45 12.35 26.10
N GLU A 49 5.80 11.24 26.78
CA GLU A 49 7.17 11.06 27.24
C GLU A 49 8.00 10.47 26.10
N ALA A 50 9.05 11.20 25.71
CA ALA A 50 10.13 10.80 24.84
C ALA A 50 9.79 10.56 23.35
N ASN A 51 9.94 11.62 22.53
CA ASN A 51 10.76 11.63 21.29
C ASN A 51 10.23 12.49 20.13
N TYR A 52 9.00 13.05 20.17
CA TYR A 52 8.45 13.77 18.99
C TYR A 52 7.84 15.16 19.24
N GLY A 53 8.16 15.80 20.36
CA GLY A 53 7.67 17.14 20.68
C GLY A 53 6.25 17.16 21.25
N TRP A 54 5.86 18.32 21.79
CA TRP A 54 4.59 18.56 22.48
C TRP A 54 3.42 18.48 21.47
N GLY A 55 2.73 17.34 21.40
CA GLY A 55 1.59 17.13 20.50
C GLY A 55 0.52 16.25 21.12
N TYR A 56 -0.74 16.57 20.84
CA TYR A 56 -1.90 15.78 21.24
C TYR A 56 -2.26 14.86 20.06
N ASP A 57 -1.99 13.57 20.16
CA ASP A 57 -2.19 12.66 19.03
C ASP A 57 -3.27 11.60 19.30
N TYR A 58 -4.08 11.36 18.29
CA TYR A 58 -4.85 10.14 18.17
C TYR A 58 -3.98 9.05 17.54
N LYS A 59 -3.90 7.89 18.18
CA LYS A 59 -3.28 6.67 17.66
C LYS A 59 -4.37 5.74 17.15
N PHE A 60 -4.46 5.61 15.82
CA PHE A 60 -5.43 4.76 15.14
C PHE A 60 -4.79 3.44 14.75
N TYR A 61 -5.44 2.35 15.12
CA TYR A 61 -5.07 1.04 14.66
C TYR A 61 -6.04 0.60 13.56
N HIS A 62 -5.48 0.08 12.49
CA HIS A 62 -6.21 -0.25 11.28
C HIS A 62 -6.13 -1.75 10.98
N ILE A 63 -7.15 -2.29 10.31
CA ILE A 63 -7.27 -3.69 9.90
C ILE A 63 -6.18 -4.17 8.92
N ASN A 64 -5.29 -3.28 8.50
CA ASN A 64 -4.13 -3.60 7.66
C ASN A 64 -2.87 -3.79 8.52
N ARG A 65 -3.01 -3.84 9.84
CA ARG A 65 -1.93 -3.87 10.84
C ARG A 65 -1.01 -2.65 10.85
N ASN A 66 -1.40 -1.52 10.25
CA ASN A 66 -0.69 -0.26 10.45
C ASN A 66 -1.27 0.51 11.64
N ILE A 67 -0.40 1.29 12.27
CA ILE A 67 -0.76 2.29 13.27
C ILE A 67 -0.59 3.66 12.63
N TYR A 68 -1.58 4.54 12.80
CA TYR A 68 -1.55 5.90 12.28
C TYR A 68 -1.62 6.93 13.39
N LEU A 69 -0.76 7.94 13.33
CA LEU A 69 -0.82 9.11 14.21
C LEU A 69 -1.47 10.29 13.51
N VAL A 70 -2.32 10.97 14.23
CA VAL A 70 -3.04 12.14 13.76
C VAL A 70 -3.00 13.19 14.84
N ASP A 71 -2.63 14.41 14.47
CA ASP A 71 -2.74 15.58 15.34
C ASP A 71 -4.22 15.84 15.69
N ALA A 72 -4.56 15.68 16.97
CA ALA A 72 -5.89 15.88 17.51
C ALA A 72 -6.34 17.36 17.43
N CYS A 73 -5.40 18.29 17.29
CA CYS A 73 -5.69 19.72 17.10
C CYS A 73 -6.02 20.07 15.62
N ASP A 74 -5.84 19.16 14.66
CA ASP A 74 -6.21 19.40 13.26
C ASP A 74 -7.75 19.35 13.08
N LYS A 75 -8.36 20.54 13.10
CA LYS A 75 -9.82 20.73 12.94
C LYS A 75 -10.40 20.08 11.67
N LYS A 76 -9.62 19.97 10.58
CA LYS A 76 -10.11 19.32 9.33
C LYS A 76 -10.16 17.82 9.50
N ILE A 77 -9.17 17.24 10.17
CA ILE A 77 -9.11 15.80 10.41
C ILE A 77 -10.17 15.37 11.42
N THR A 78 -10.32 16.09 12.54
CA THR A 78 -11.32 15.82 13.57
C THR A 78 -12.73 15.77 12.97
N LYS A 79 -13.08 16.71 12.07
CA LYS A 79 -14.37 16.70 11.34
C LYS A 79 -14.59 15.47 10.45
N LYS A 80 -13.53 14.91 9.85
CA LYS A 80 -13.63 13.68 9.05
C LYS A 80 -13.81 12.46 9.95
N LEU A 81 -13.05 12.39 11.04
CA LEU A 81 -13.10 11.31 12.02
C LEU A 81 -14.45 11.18 12.71
N GLN A 82 -15.10 12.31 13.04
CA GLN A 82 -16.44 12.34 13.63
C GLN A 82 -17.51 11.62 12.78
N LYS A 83 -17.31 11.51 11.46
CA LYS A 83 -18.25 10.77 10.59
C LYS A 83 -18.16 9.26 10.75
N VAL A 84 -17.03 8.77 11.27
CA VAL A 84 -16.69 7.35 11.39
C VAL A 84 -16.80 6.91 12.84
N PHE A 85 -16.37 7.78 13.75
CA PHE A 85 -16.49 7.63 15.19
C PHE A 85 -17.32 8.82 15.74
N PRO A 86 -18.67 8.76 15.67
CA PRO A 86 -19.54 9.83 16.17
C PRO A 86 -19.29 10.18 17.64
N ILE A 87 -18.74 9.23 18.40
CA ILE A 87 -18.35 9.41 19.80
C ILE A 87 -17.24 10.44 20.00
N ILE A 88 -16.46 10.78 18.96
CA ILE A 88 -15.51 11.91 18.97
C ILE A 88 -16.26 13.25 19.06
N ASP A 89 -17.53 13.34 18.61
CA ASP A 89 -18.37 14.55 18.73
C ASP A 89 -18.93 14.75 20.15
N ALA A 90 -19.02 13.69 20.96
CA ALA A 90 -19.45 13.78 22.37
C ALA A 90 -18.44 14.54 23.26
N TRP A 91 -17.23 14.79 22.76
CA TRP A 91 -16.15 15.50 23.44
C TRP A 91 -16.06 16.99 23.08
N LYS A 92 -17.21 17.65 22.95
CA LYS A 92 -17.33 19.12 23.03
C LYS A 92 -17.06 19.63 24.46
N ASP A 93 -15.93 19.23 25.05
CA ASP A 93 -15.41 19.97 26.18
C ASP A 93 -14.77 21.26 25.61
N ARG A 94 -15.49 22.37 25.77
CA ARG A 94 -15.19 23.70 25.22
C ARG A 94 -13.79 24.23 25.59
N ARG A 95 -13.04 23.53 26.45
CA ARG A 95 -11.71 23.90 26.94
C ARG A 95 -10.56 23.65 25.97
N LEU A 96 -10.73 22.80 24.95
CA LEU A 96 -9.68 22.52 23.94
C LEU A 96 -9.77 23.39 22.69
N LEU A 97 -10.93 24.01 22.45
CA LEU A 97 -11.21 24.73 21.20
C LEU A 97 -10.97 26.25 21.32
N ASP A 98 -11.01 26.79 22.53
CA ASP A 98 -10.87 28.22 22.83
C ASP A 98 -9.72 28.48 23.82
N GLY A 99 -8.53 28.71 23.25
CA GLY A 99 -7.54 29.65 23.80
C GLY A 99 -6.55 29.18 24.87
N GLU A 100 -6.91 28.33 25.84
CA GLU A 100 -6.00 28.03 26.97
C GLU A 100 -6.17 26.59 27.52
N PRO A 101 -5.58 25.58 26.88
CA PRO A 101 -5.74 24.17 27.26
C PRO A 101 -4.92 23.73 28.50
N TRP A 102 -4.19 24.61 29.19
CA TRP A 102 -3.12 24.17 30.13
C TRP A 102 -3.54 24.05 31.60
N LYS A 103 -4.71 24.56 31.99
CA LYS A 103 -4.99 24.81 33.43
C LYS A 103 -5.73 23.72 34.19
N VAL A 104 -6.25 22.67 33.55
CA VAL A 104 -6.92 21.58 34.28
C VAL A 104 -6.73 20.26 33.53
N PHE A 105 -5.56 19.64 33.66
CA PHE A 105 -5.34 18.28 33.16
C PHE A 105 -4.65 17.44 34.23
N THR A 106 -5.42 16.56 34.86
CA THR A 106 -4.86 15.45 35.64
C THR A 106 -4.50 14.31 34.68
N PRO A 107 -3.44 13.53 34.93
CA PRO A 107 -3.07 12.36 34.11
C PRO A 107 -4.23 11.37 33.86
N ASP A 108 -5.20 11.31 34.78
CA ASP A 108 -6.40 10.48 34.68
C ASP A 108 -7.45 10.97 33.64
N ALA A 109 -7.34 12.20 33.15
CA ALA A 109 -8.29 12.79 32.19
C ALA A 109 -8.01 12.45 30.72
N CYS A 110 -6.87 11.80 30.43
CA CYS A 110 -6.24 11.83 29.11
C CYS A 110 -6.18 10.50 28.36
N LEU A 111 -6.78 9.43 28.89
CA LEU A 111 -6.83 8.12 28.24
C LEU A 111 -8.27 7.81 27.84
N ARG A 112 -8.51 7.72 26.54
CA ARG A 112 -9.81 7.33 25.99
C ARG A 112 -9.62 6.34 24.85
N VAL A 113 -10.50 5.35 24.86
CA VAL A 113 -10.49 4.24 23.92
C VAL A 113 -11.78 4.25 23.14
N TYR A 114 -11.67 4.23 21.81
CA TYR A 114 -12.82 4.06 20.93
C TYR A 114 -12.59 2.83 20.07
N GLU A 115 -13.49 1.87 20.20
CA GLU A 115 -13.37 0.59 19.54
C GLU A 115 -14.57 0.35 18.63
N HIS A 116 -14.28 -0.16 17.44
CA HIS A 116 -15.30 -0.61 16.52
C HIS A 116 -15.94 -1.90 17.08
N LYS A 117 -17.20 -2.17 16.70
CA LYS A 117 -17.99 -3.27 17.28
C LYS A 117 -17.26 -4.62 17.24
N ASP A 118 -16.53 -4.89 16.15
CA ASP A 118 -15.77 -6.11 15.97
C ASP A 118 -14.60 -6.25 16.97
N ILE A 119 -13.96 -5.16 17.39
CA ILE A 119 -12.98 -5.18 18.48
C ILE A 119 -13.65 -5.58 19.78
N PHE A 120 -14.77 -4.95 20.12
CA PHE A 120 -15.53 -5.29 21.33
C PHE A 120 -15.99 -6.75 21.29
N ASP A 121 -16.47 -7.24 20.15
CA ASP A 121 -16.91 -8.63 19.96
C ASP A 121 -15.77 -9.65 20.13
N HIS A 122 -14.50 -9.25 19.94
CA HIS A 122 -13.32 -10.09 20.18
C HIS A 122 -12.65 -9.84 21.54
N ALA A 123 -13.16 -8.89 22.32
CA ALA A 123 -12.68 -8.64 23.68
C ALA A 123 -13.00 -9.82 24.62
N PRO A 124 -12.22 -10.01 25.70
CA PRO A 124 -12.47 -11.05 26.68
C PRO A 124 -13.83 -10.85 27.35
N LEU A 125 -14.53 -11.94 27.66
CA LEU A 125 -15.89 -11.90 28.23
C LEU A 125 -15.96 -11.02 29.50
N MET A 126 -14.96 -11.11 30.37
CA MET A 126 -14.87 -10.29 31.58
C MET A 126 -14.82 -8.78 31.29
N LYS A 127 -14.12 -8.36 30.23
CA LYS A 127 -14.05 -6.94 29.82
C LYS A 127 -15.42 -6.47 29.29
N LYS A 128 -16.11 -7.34 28.53
CA LYS A 128 -17.48 -7.08 28.04
C LYS A 128 -18.48 -6.95 29.20
N GLU A 129 -18.49 -7.91 30.12
CA GLU A 129 -19.43 -7.95 31.25
C GLU A 129 -19.22 -6.82 32.26
N ARG A 130 -17.96 -6.43 32.48
CA ARG A 130 -17.60 -5.34 33.42
C ARG A 130 -17.48 -3.97 32.75
N ASN A 131 -17.68 -3.90 31.43
CA ASN A 131 -17.53 -2.69 30.63
C ASN A 131 -16.20 -1.97 30.87
N ILE A 132 -15.10 -2.74 30.84
CA ILE A 132 -13.73 -2.25 31.08
C ILE A 132 -13.06 -1.98 29.73
N GLU A 133 -12.45 -0.79 29.59
CA GLU A 133 -11.70 -0.40 28.40
C GLU A 133 -10.49 -1.34 28.13
N LEU A 134 -10.20 -1.59 26.84
CA LEU A 134 -9.01 -2.31 26.40
C LEU A 134 -7.78 -1.39 26.42
N MET A 135 -6.61 -1.91 26.79
CA MET A 135 -5.33 -1.22 26.66
C MET A 135 -4.81 -1.25 25.20
N GLN A 136 -3.83 -0.39 24.87
CA GLN A 136 -3.19 -0.34 23.54
C GLN A 136 -2.69 -1.70 23.07
N ASP A 137 -1.96 -2.41 23.93
CA ASP A 137 -1.41 -3.73 23.65
C ASP A 137 -2.51 -4.78 23.47
N GLU A 138 -3.54 -4.77 24.33
CA GLU A 138 -4.73 -5.63 24.20
C GLU A 138 -5.43 -5.43 22.84
N ALA A 139 -5.60 -4.17 22.43
CA ALA A 139 -6.21 -3.85 21.14
C ALA A 139 -5.35 -4.29 19.96
N TRP A 140 -4.02 -4.14 20.05
CA TRP A 140 -3.11 -4.65 19.04
C TRP A 140 -3.23 -6.16 18.87
N TYR A 141 -3.30 -6.93 19.96
CA TYR A 141 -3.49 -8.39 19.88
C TYR A 141 -4.82 -8.76 19.22
N ILE A 142 -5.90 -8.05 19.54
CA ILE A 142 -7.20 -8.28 18.92
C ILE A 142 -7.15 -7.92 17.42
N ILE A 143 -6.46 -6.85 17.04
CA ILE A 143 -6.29 -6.44 15.63
C ILE A 143 -5.44 -7.45 14.86
N CYS A 144 -4.38 -7.97 15.47
CA CYS A 144 -3.61 -9.11 14.99
C CYS A 144 -4.54 -10.31 14.70
N ALA A 145 -5.45 -10.64 15.62
CA ALA A 145 -6.37 -11.76 15.50
C ALA A 145 -7.48 -11.54 14.46
N LEU A 146 -8.03 -10.32 14.38
CA LEU A 146 -9.05 -9.90 13.41
C LEU A 146 -8.50 -9.77 11.99
N SER A 147 -7.21 -9.46 11.89
CA SER A 147 -6.49 -9.25 10.64
C SER A 147 -5.32 -10.23 10.62
N PRO A 148 -5.55 -11.55 10.59
CA PRO A 148 -4.44 -12.48 10.49
C PRO A 148 -3.65 -12.09 9.24
N VAL A 149 -2.36 -11.79 9.40
CA VAL A 149 -1.43 -11.89 8.28
C VAL A 149 -1.63 -13.31 7.82
N LYS A 150 -2.26 -13.48 6.66
CA LYS A 150 -2.19 -14.78 6.00
C LYS A 150 -0.70 -15.09 5.99
N ASP A 151 -0.29 -16.24 6.50
CA ASP A 151 1.05 -16.74 6.20
C ASP A 151 1.08 -16.86 4.68
N ILE A 152 1.54 -15.81 4.01
CA ILE A 152 1.64 -15.79 2.57
C ILE A 152 2.84 -16.66 2.30
N GLN A 153 2.59 -17.93 1.99
CA GLN A 153 3.56 -18.76 1.32
C GLN A 153 3.66 -18.20 -0.10
N PRO A 154 4.78 -17.54 -0.46
CA PRO A 154 4.95 -17.00 -1.80
C PRO A 154 4.82 -18.12 -2.82
N LEU A 155 4.31 -17.78 -3.99
CA LEU A 155 4.27 -18.68 -5.12
C LEU A 155 5.69 -19.18 -5.41
N GLU A 156 5.86 -20.50 -5.44
CA GLU A 156 7.12 -21.10 -5.85
C GLU A 156 7.31 -20.90 -7.37
N ILE A 157 8.36 -20.16 -7.76
CA ILE A 157 8.66 -19.92 -9.17
C ILE A 157 9.46 -21.10 -9.73
N ASN A 158 8.75 -22.02 -10.37
CA ASN A 158 9.35 -23.16 -11.07
C ASN A 158 8.83 -23.26 -12.52
N LYS A 159 9.37 -24.22 -13.29
CA LYS A 159 9.03 -24.38 -14.71
C LYS A 159 7.52 -24.52 -14.96
N HIS A 160 6.78 -25.18 -14.06
CA HIS A 160 5.35 -25.45 -14.24
C HIS A 160 4.48 -24.19 -14.17
N VAL A 161 4.91 -23.17 -13.44
CA VAL A 161 4.24 -21.86 -13.42
C VAL A 161 4.18 -21.24 -14.82
N PHE A 162 5.21 -21.50 -15.62
CA PHE A 162 5.28 -21.11 -17.03
C PHE A 162 4.81 -22.20 -18.00
N GLU A 163 4.17 -23.27 -17.53
CA GLU A 163 3.37 -24.18 -18.38
C GLU A 163 1.88 -23.84 -18.23
N HIS A 164 1.49 -23.24 -17.09
CA HIS A 164 0.12 -22.80 -16.82
C HIS A 164 -0.39 -21.75 -17.83
N TRP A 165 0.46 -20.89 -18.41
CA TRP A 165 0.02 -19.92 -19.42
C TRP A 165 -0.54 -20.60 -20.69
N GLU A 166 0.04 -21.70 -21.16
CA GLU A 166 -0.48 -22.43 -22.33
C GLU A 166 -1.86 -23.01 -22.03
N TYR A 167 -2.05 -23.46 -20.79
CA TYR A 167 -3.35 -23.90 -20.31
C TYR A 167 -4.36 -22.74 -20.28
N VAL A 168 -4.02 -21.60 -19.69
CA VAL A 168 -4.89 -20.42 -19.64
C VAL A 168 -5.24 -19.92 -21.05
N ALA A 169 -4.26 -19.92 -21.96
CA ALA A 169 -4.49 -19.53 -23.34
C ALA A 169 -5.49 -20.46 -24.06
N LYS A 170 -5.40 -21.77 -23.81
CA LYS A 170 -6.37 -22.77 -24.30
C LYS A 170 -7.77 -22.56 -23.72
N GLN A 171 -7.89 -22.27 -22.43
CA GLN A 171 -9.20 -22.05 -21.77
C GLN A 171 -9.88 -20.76 -22.25
N THR A 172 -9.11 -19.70 -22.42
CA THR A 172 -9.65 -18.36 -22.79
C THR A 172 -9.82 -18.17 -24.29
N GLY A 173 -9.23 -19.04 -25.12
CA GLY A 173 -9.20 -18.92 -26.58
C GLY A 173 -8.35 -17.73 -27.07
N LYS A 174 -7.51 -17.16 -26.21
CA LYS A 174 -6.64 -16.01 -26.52
C LYS A 174 -5.25 -16.24 -25.94
N PRO A 175 -4.17 -15.75 -26.57
CA PRO A 175 -2.86 -15.72 -25.94
C PRO A 175 -2.97 -14.90 -24.64
N CYS A 176 -2.82 -15.56 -23.49
CA CYS A 176 -2.82 -14.89 -22.20
C CYS A 176 -1.72 -15.48 -21.32
N ILE A 177 -0.87 -14.61 -20.79
CA ILE A 177 0.08 -14.97 -19.73
C ILE A 177 -0.44 -14.46 -18.40
N TYR A 178 -0.40 -15.32 -17.39
CA TYR A 178 -0.77 -14.98 -16.03
C TYR A 178 0.09 -15.79 -15.05
N VAL A 179 0.87 -15.09 -14.24
CA VAL A 179 1.65 -15.67 -13.14
C VAL A 179 1.31 -14.93 -11.86
N GLY A 180 0.58 -15.58 -10.96
CA GLY A 180 0.13 -15.00 -9.71
C GLY A 180 -1.06 -15.72 -9.09
N ASN A 181 -1.49 -15.22 -7.95
CA ASN A 181 -2.66 -15.63 -7.18
C ASN A 181 -3.38 -14.37 -6.63
N GLU A 182 -4.20 -14.51 -5.60
CA GLU A 182 -4.93 -13.39 -4.99
C GLU A 182 -4.07 -12.47 -4.11
N ASN A 183 -2.88 -12.91 -3.70
CA ASN A 183 -1.96 -12.19 -2.81
C ASN A 183 -0.79 -11.55 -3.58
N GLU A 184 -0.34 -12.17 -4.67
CA GLU A 184 0.79 -11.71 -5.49
C GLU A 184 0.53 -11.93 -6.98
N ARG A 185 1.07 -11.08 -7.84
CA ARG A 185 1.02 -11.24 -9.30
C ARG A 185 2.25 -10.63 -9.94
N TYR A 186 2.95 -11.46 -10.68
CA TYR A 186 4.22 -11.14 -11.30
C TYR A 186 4.03 -10.65 -12.74
N VAL A 187 3.14 -11.29 -13.50
CA VAL A 187 2.80 -10.85 -14.86
C VAL A 187 1.35 -11.14 -15.23
N LEU A 188 0.77 -10.22 -16.01
CA LEU A 188 -0.49 -10.40 -16.73
C LEU A 188 -0.33 -9.81 -18.13
N GLY A 189 -0.72 -10.51 -19.19
CA GLY A 189 -0.60 -9.97 -20.55
C GLY A 189 -1.39 -10.72 -21.61
N GLU A 190 -1.58 -10.07 -22.75
CA GLU A 190 -2.01 -10.69 -24.01
C GLU A 190 -0.83 -10.58 -25.00
N PRO A 191 0.10 -11.56 -25.03
CA PRO A 191 1.28 -11.48 -25.89
C PRO A 191 0.92 -11.59 -27.37
N GLY A 192 1.64 -10.81 -28.18
CA GLY A 192 1.59 -10.76 -29.64
C GLY A 192 2.99 -10.93 -30.24
N LYS A 193 3.17 -10.42 -31.47
CA LYS A 193 4.46 -10.46 -32.18
C LYS A 193 5.36 -9.28 -31.84
N ARG A 194 4.78 -8.11 -31.58
CA ARG A 194 5.46 -6.86 -31.19
C ARG A 194 4.93 -6.44 -29.84
N ASN A 195 5.59 -6.95 -28.80
CA ASN A 195 5.16 -6.77 -27.42
C ASN A 195 5.69 -5.45 -26.84
N ILE A 196 4.91 -4.81 -25.98
CA ILE A 196 5.38 -3.77 -25.06
C ILE A 196 5.32 -4.29 -23.62
N LEU A 197 6.41 -4.09 -22.87
CA LEU A 197 6.46 -4.40 -21.44
C LEU A 197 6.08 -3.16 -20.64
N ILE A 198 5.18 -3.29 -19.67
CA ILE A 198 4.62 -2.15 -18.93
C ILE A 198 4.94 -2.35 -17.44
N PHE A 199 5.60 -1.36 -16.83
CA PHE A 199 5.89 -1.35 -15.39
C PHE A 199 4.92 -0.47 -14.63
N GLY A 200 3.98 -1.09 -13.92
CA GLY A 200 3.21 -0.45 -12.87
C GLY A 200 3.93 -0.46 -11.52
N ILE A 201 3.28 0.09 -10.49
CA ILE A 201 3.81 0.04 -9.12
C ILE A 201 3.54 -1.32 -8.46
N ASN A 202 2.28 -1.77 -8.47
CA ASN A 202 1.86 -3.05 -7.94
C ASN A 202 0.53 -3.50 -8.59
N PRO A 203 0.27 -4.81 -8.68
CA PRO A 203 -0.99 -5.32 -9.20
C PRO A 203 -2.17 -4.90 -8.32
N SER A 204 -3.30 -4.60 -8.96
CA SER A 204 -4.57 -4.41 -8.29
C SER A 204 -5.49 -5.62 -8.55
N THR A 205 -6.74 -5.39 -8.96
CA THR A 205 -7.77 -6.43 -9.04
C THR A 205 -7.85 -7.18 -10.37
N ALA A 206 -7.08 -6.80 -11.40
CA ALA A 206 -7.15 -7.46 -12.71
C ALA A 206 -6.72 -8.94 -12.68
N THR A 207 -7.51 -9.85 -13.22
CA THR A 207 -7.11 -11.24 -13.49
C THR A 207 -7.15 -11.52 -14.99
N TYR A 208 -6.72 -12.72 -15.42
CA TYR A 208 -6.91 -13.17 -16.80
C TYR A 208 -8.40 -13.29 -17.19
N GLU A 209 -9.29 -13.50 -16.22
CA GLU A 209 -10.74 -13.58 -16.43
C GLU A 209 -11.40 -12.19 -16.48
N LYS A 210 -10.90 -11.25 -15.68
CA LYS A 210 -11.53 -9.93 -15.50
C LYS A 210 -10.50 -8.83 -15.36
N TYR A 211 -10.41 -7.98 -16.39
CA TYR A 211 -9.57 -6.78 -16.37
C TYR A 211 -10.16 -5.67 -15.50
N ASP A 212 -9.28 -5.00 -14.76
CA ASP A 212 -9.62 -3.80 -14.01
C ASP A 212 -9.54 -2.54 -14.88
N ARG A 213 -9.79 -1.37 -14.27
CA ARG A 213 -9.75 -0.08 -14.99
C ARG A 213 -8.38 0.22 -15.58
N THR A 214 -7.30 -0.17 -14.90
CA THR A 214 -5.92 0.09 -15.34
C THR A 214 -5.64 -0.69 -16.61
N ILE A 215 -5.90 -2.00 -16.62
CA ILE A 215 -5.68 -2.85 -17.79
C ILE A 215 -6.58 -2.41 -18.97
N ASN A 216 -7.84 -2.07 -18.72
CA ASN A 216 -8.71 -1.55 -19.77
C ASN A 216 -8.18 -0.23 -20.37
N ARG A 217 -7.59 0.65 -19.55
CA ARG A 217 -6.98 1.88 -20.03
C ARG A 217 -5.71 1.63 -20.84
N VAL A 218 -4.86 0.70 -20.39
CA VAL A 218 -3.69 0.22 -21.15
C VAL A 218 -4.11 -0.27 -22.53
N ARG A 219 -5.07 -1.20 -22.60
CA ARG A 219 -5.54 -1.77 -23.88
C ARG A 219 -6.07 -0.70 -24.83
N ARG A 220 -6.83 0.28 -24.31
CA ARG A 220 -7.30 1.41 -25.11
C ARG A 220 -6.15 2.26 -25.65
N ILE A 221 -5.15 2.58 -24.83
CA ILE A 221 -3.99 3.35 -25.27
C ILE A 221 -3.25 2.60 -26.38
N LEU A 222 -3.03 1.30 -26.23
CA LEU A 222 -2.33 0.50 -27.24
C LEU A 222 -3.12 0.34 -28.55
N GLN A 223 -4.47 0.35 -28.50
CA GLN A 223 -5.30 0.43 -29.70
C GLN A 223 -5.09 1.75 -30.48
N GLU A 224 -4.73 2.83 -29.80
CA GLU A 224 -4.39 4.13 -30.40
C GLU A 224 -2.94 4.15 -30.94
N HIS A 225 -2.12 3.12 -30.66
CA HIS A 225 -0.71 2.97 -31.08
C HIS A 225 -0.42 1.60 -31.73
N PRO A 226 -0.75 1.41 -33.02
CA PRO A 226 -0.71 0.10 -33.69
C PRO A 226 0.70 -0.51 -33.89
N THR A 227 1.74 0.18 -33.42
CA THR A 227 3.12 -0.33 -33.38
C THR A 227 3.21 -1.63 -32.57
N TYR A 228 2.43 -1.75 -31.50
CA TYR A 228 2.42 -2.91 -30.61
C TYR A 228 1.13 -3.70 -30.80
N ASP A 229 1.26 -5.02 -31.00
CA ASP A 229 0.12 -5.94 -31.12
C ASP A 229 0.01 -6.90 -29.92
N GLY A 230 0.88 -6.74 -28.93
CA GLY A 230 0.83 -7.46 -27.66
C GLY A 230 1.34 -6.63 -26.49
N TRP A 231 0.94 -7.02 -25.28
CA TRP A 231 1.29 -6.30 -24.05
C TRP A 231 1.52 -7.23 -22.88
N LEU A 232 2.45 -6.83 -22.02
CA LEU A 232 2.86 -7.56 -20.82
C LEU A 232 2.91 -6.56 -19.67
N MET A 233 1.99 -6.66 -18.72
CA MET A 233 1.99 -5.85 -17.51
C MET A 233 2.74 -6.58 -16.39
N VAL A 234 3.84 -5.98 -15.97
CA VAL A 234 4.63 -6.34 -14.79
C VAL A 234 4.60 -5.15 -13.80
N ASN A 235 5.13 -5.34 -12.60
CA ASN A 235 5.14 -4.28 -11.59
C ASN A 235 6.47 -4.26 -10.84
N LEU A 236 6.77 -3.11 -10.23
CA LEU A 236 7.92 -2.99 -9.33
C LEU A 236 7.78 -3.88 -8.10
N HIS A 237 6.55 -4.13 -7.66
CA HIS A 237 6.26 -5.02 -6.53
C HIS A 237 5.09 -5.96 -6.86
N PRO A 238 5.20 -7.28 -6.59
CA PRO A 238 4.20 -8.24 -7.02
C PRO A 238 2.95 -8.30 -6.13
N GLN A 239 2.97 -7.74 -4.92
CA GLN A 239 1.81 -7.81 -4.01
C GLN A 239 0.52 -7.24 -4.63
N ALA A 240 -0.52 -8.07 -4.71
CA ALA A 240 -1.81 -7.73 -5.26
C ALA A 240 -2.64 -6.94 -4.23
N THR A 241 -2.74 -5.62 -4.42
CA THR A 241 -3.50 -4.74 -3.53
C THR A 241 -3.94 -3.45 -4.24
N PRO A 242 -5.19 -2.98 -4.07
CA PRO A 242 -5.60 -1.65 -4.54
C PRO A 242 -5.14 -0.50 -3.62
N TYR A 243 -4.20 -0.77 -2.71
CA TYR A 243 -3.68 0.15 -1.69
C TYR A 243 -2.14 0.07 -1.68
N PRO A 244 -1.43 0.90 -2.48
CA PRO A 244 0.03 0.96 -2.46
C PRO A 244 0.64 1.25 -1.08
N GLU A 245 -0.11 1.96 -0.23
CA GLU A 245 0.27 2.23 1.16
C GLU A 245 0.36 0.95 2.03
N ASN A 246 -0.25 -0.15 1.59
CA ASN A 246 -0.21 -1.46 2.26
C ASN A 246 0.87 -2.41 1.70
N LEU A 247 1.69 -1.95 0.75
CA LEU A 247 2.80 -2.76 0.25
C LEU A 247 3.77 -3.10 1.39
N VAL A 248 4.15 -4.37 1.51
CA VAL A 248 5.13 -4.84 2.48
C VAL A 248 6.34 -5.40 1.75
N GLU A 249 7.53 -5.16 2.29
CA GLU A 249 8.76 -5.74 1.73
C GLU A 249 8.87 -7.20 2.13
N TYR A 250 9.03 -8.07 1.14
CA TYR A 250 9.23 -9.49 1.35
C TYR A 250 10.27 -10.00 0.34
N ALA A 251 11.43 -10.45 0.81
CA ALA A 251 12.59 -10.75 -0.05
C ALA A 251 12.26 -11.77 -1.15
N GLN A 252 11.55 -12.85 -0.82
CA GLN A 252 11.18 -13.86 -1.81
C GLN A 252 10.29 -13.30 -2.93
N TRP A 253 9.41 -12.33 -2.64
CA TRP A 253 8.60 -11.68 -3.66
C TRP A 253 9.44 -10.87 -4.62
N HIS A 254 10.47 -10.21 -4.10
CA HIS A 254 11.40 -9.46 -4.92
C HIS A 254 12.19 -10.40 -5.84
N ASP A 255 12.81 -11.45 -5.29
CA ASP A 255 13.58 -12.43 -6.07
C ASP A 255 12.72 -13.10 -7.14
N ASN A 256 11.54 -13.58 -6.76
CA ASN A 256 10.57 -14.17 -7.68
C ASN A 256 10.16 -13.19 -8.80
N ASN A 257 10.05 -11.90 -8.49
CA ASN A 257 9.69 -10.88 -9.47
C ASN A 257 10.80 -10.69 -10.50
N LEU A 258 12.06 -10.68 -10.08
CA LEU A 258 13.21 -10.62 -11.00
C LEU A 258 13.30 -11.89 -11.87
N ASP A 259 13.08 -13.07 -11.30
CA ASP A 259 13.08 -14.35 -12.04
C ASP A 259 12.00 -14.40 -13.11
N VAL A 260 10.75 -14.06 -12.74
CA VAL A 260 9.63 -14.02 -13.69
C VAL A 260 9.89 -12.98 -14.78
N LEU A 261 10.40 -11.81 -14.40
CA LEU A 261 10.70 -10.74 -15.32
C LEU A 261 11.81 -11.12 -16.32
N HIS A 262 12.87 -11.77 -15.86
CA HIS A 262 13.94 -12.29 -16.73
C HIS A 262 13.38 -13.29 -17.76
N LYS A 263 12.50 -14.20 -17.34
CA LYS A 263 11.87 -15.16 -18.24
C LYS A 263 10.90 -14.49 -19.23
N VAL A 264 10.05 -13.59 -18.75
CA VAL A 264 9.13 -12.81 -19.61
C VAL A 264 9.90 -12.03 -20.67
N TRP A 265 11.03 -11.43 -20.29
CA TRP A 265 11.89 -10.71 -21.21
C TRP A 265 12.42 -11.60 -22.34
N PHE A 266 12.96 -12.77 -21.98
CA PHE A 266 13.57 -13.68 -22.95
C PHE A 266 12.54 -14.33 -23.88
N ASP A 267 11.42 -14.78 -23.33
CA ASP A 267 10.40 -15.52 -24.07
C ASP A 267 9.58 -14.63 -25.01
N PHE A 268 9.23 -13.41 -24.58
CA PHE A 268 8.32 -12.53 -25.32
C PHE A 268 8.99 -11.35 -26.02
N ARG A 269 10.28 -11.09 -25.73
CA ARG A 269 11.15 -10.12 -26.42
C ARG A 269 10.46 -8.77 -26.67
N PRO A 270 10.03 -8.06 -25.62
CA PRO A 270 9.37 -6.77 -25.78
C PRO A 270 10.26 -5.78 -26.54
N GLU A 271 9.63 -4.96 -27.40
CA GLU A 271 10.30 -3.97 -28.25
C GLU A 271 10.57 -2.66 -27.51
N ALA A 272 9.80 -2.40 -26.45
CA ALA A 272 9.93 -1.21 -25.61
C ALA A 272 9.42 -1.48 -24.20
N ILE A 273 9.82 -0.61 -23.27
CA ILE A 273 9.38 -0.60 -21.88
C ILE A 273 8.57 0.66 -21.63
N TRP A 274 7.32 0.53 -21.19
CA TRP A 274 6.48 1.64 -20.74
C TRP A 274 6.48 1.75 -19.21
N CYS A 275 7.07 2.82 -18.70
CA CYS A 275 7.07 3.23 -17.31
C CYS A 275 5.71 3.83 -16.91
N ALA A 276 5.05 3.26 -15.90
CA ALA A 276 3.68 3.64 -15.53
C ALA A 276 3.39 3.52 -14.02
N TRP A 277 4.38 3.68 -13.15
CA TRP A 277 4.25 3.45 -11.70
C TRP A 277 3.62 4.60 -10.90
N GLY A 278 3.57 5.83 -11.42
CA GLY A 278 2.96 6.97 -10.72
C GLY A 278 3.75 7.43 -9.49
N GLY A 279 3.16 8.32 -8.69
CA GLY A 279 3.85 8.97 -7.56
C GLY A 279 3.97 8.14 -6.28
N HIS A 280 3.27 7.01 -6.18
CA HIS A 280 3.30 6.16 -4.98
C HIS A 280 4.66 5.46 -4.77
N ILE A 281 5.52 5.42 -5.80
CA ILE A 281 6.92 4.96 -5.68
C ILE A 281 7.71 5.77 -4.64
N ALA A 282 7.34 7.04 -4.43
CA ALA A 282 8.02 7.97 -3.52
C ALA A 282 7.45 7.97 -2.10
N GLU A 283 6.65 6.95 -1.73
CA GLU A 283 6.24 6.79 -0.34
C GLU A 283 7.44 6.44 0.55
N GLN A 284 7.67 7.24 1.60
CA GLN A 284 8.86 7.13 2.45
C GLN A 284 9.07 5.74 3.06
N SER A 285 8.00 5.05 3.43
CA SER A 285 8.06 3.69 4.00
C SER A 285 8.26 2.59 2.94
N LYS A 286 8.43 2.97 1.66
CA LYS A 286 8.48 2.06 0.50
C LYS A 286 9.74 2.24 -0.33
N SER A 287 10.88 2.51 0.34
CA SER A 287 12.19 2.65 -0.31
C SER A 287 12.55 1.44 -1.17
N PHE A 288 12.10 0.25 -0.80
CA PHE A 288 12.27 -0.98 -1.56
C PHE A 288 11.75 -0.90 -3.01
N LEU A 289 10.79 -0.02 -3.32
CA LEU A 289 10.30 0.15 -4.70
C LEU A 289 11.35 0.79 -5.61
N PHE A 290 12.16 1.72 -5.08
CA PHE A 290 13.26 2.29 -5.86
C PHE A 290 14.44 1.32 -5.96
N HIS A 291 14.67 0.51 -4.93
CA HIS A 291 15.65 -0.59 -5.01
C HIS A 291 15.26 -1.59 -6.11
N ALA A 292 13.99 -2.03 -6.13
CA ALA A 292 13.47 -2.89 -7.18
C ALA A 292 13.59 -2.25 -8.57
N LEU A 293 13.25 -0.96 -8.72
CA LEU A 293 13.44 -0.25 -10.00
C LEU A 293 14.92 -0.21 -10.42
N PHE A 294 15.84 -0.02 -9.48
CA PHE A 294 17.28 0.01 -9.77
C PHE A 294 17.77 -1.33 -10.32
N GLU A 295 17.41 -2.45 -9.68
CA GLU A 295 17.82 -3.78 -10.15
C GLU A 295 17.18 -4.15 -11.49
N ILE A 296 15.89 -3.87 -11.65
CA ILE A 296 15.19 -4.03 -12.93
C ILE A 296 15.84 -3.19 -14.03
N TYR A 297 16.24 -1.95 -13.71
CA TYR A 297 16.94 -1.08 -14.64
C TYR A 297 18.29 -1.67 -15.02
N GLU A 298 19.09 -2.15 -14.07
CA GLU A 298 20.40 -2.75 -14.37
C GLU A 298 20.27 -4.04 -15.20
N MET A 299 19.17 -4.80 -15.09
CA MET A 299 18.90 -5.95 -15.96
C MET A 299 18.69 -5.57 -17.43
N PHE A 300 18.05 -4.43 -17.71
CA PHE A 300 17.58 -4.06 -19.05
C PHE A 300 18.15 -2.75 -19.59
N ARG A 301 19.06 -2.10 -18.88
CA ARG A 301 19.71 -0.87 -19.35
C ARG A 301 20.32 -1.11 -20.73
N ASP A 302 20.20 -0.11 -21.59
CA ASP A 302 20.78 -0.12 -22.94
C ASP A 302 20.25 -1.22 -23.88
N THR A 303 19.24 -2.01 -23.48
CA THR A 303 18.68 -3.09 -24.30
C THR A 303 17.50 -2.63 -25.16
N ARG A 304 16.58 -1.85 -24.59
CA ARG A 304 15.34 -1.35 -25.24
C ARG A 304 15.01 0.06 -24.77
N PRO A 305 14.26 0.84 -25.58
CA PRO A 305 13.81 2.16 -25.16
C PRO A 305 12.86 2.07 -23.96
N TRP A 306 13.19 2.83 -22.92
CA TRP A 306 12.29 3.12 -21.80
C TRP A 306 11.46 4.35 -22.16
N LEU A 307 10.15 4.25 -21.97
CA LEU A 307 9.16 5.20 -22.44
C LEU A 307 8.24 5.62 -21.29
N TYR A 308 7.67 6.81 -21.37
CA TYR A 308 6.49 7.22 -20.61
C TYR A 308 5.40 7.70 -21.58
N TYR A 309 4.15 7.65 -21.16
CA TYR A 309 2.99 8.06 -21.96
C TYR A 309 2.42 9.40 -21.49
N GLY A 310 2.25 10.35 -22.40
CA GLY A 310 1.71 11.68 -22.11
C GLY A 310 2.73 12.60 -21.45
N THR A 311 2.47 13.03 -20.21
CA THR A 311 3.40 13.86 -19.42
C THR A 311 3.83 13.15 -18.15
N LEU A 312 4.94 13.57 -17.57
CA LEU A 312 5.31 13.18 -16.21
C LEU A 312 4.41 13.90 -15.17
N THR A 313 4.38 13.37 -13.94
CA THR A 313 3.80 14.10 -12.79
C THR A 313 4.60 15.37 -12.50
N LYS A 314 4.09 16.23 -11.61
CA LYS A 314 4.81 17.43 -11.16
C LYS A 314 6.18 17.09 -10.57
N ASP A 315 6.28 15.93 -9.91
CA ASP A 315 7.48 15.44 -9.24
C ASP A 315 8.36 14.58 -10.18
N GLY A 316 8.02 14.52 -11.48
CA GLY A 316 8.83 13.84 -12.49
C GLY A 316 8.61 12.33 -12.61
N HIS A 317 7.56 11.77 -12.00
CA HIS A 317 7.24 10.35 -12.11
C HIS A 317 6.47 10.06 -13.41
N PRO A 318 6.73 8.92 -14.09
CA PRO A 318 5.87 8.40 -15.14
C PRO A 318 4.44 8.20 -14.63
N ARG A 319 3.44 8.72 -15.36
CA ARG A 319 2.05 8.68 -14.91
C ARG A 319 1.50 7.26 -14.91
N HIS A 320 0.74 6.94 -13.86
CA HIS A 320 -0.06 5.73 -13.85
C HIS A 320 -1.17 5.83 -14.92
N PRO A 321 -1.57 4.74 -15.61
CA PRO A 321 -2.48 4.82 -16.76
C PRO A 321 -3.83 5.48 -16.48
N LEU A 322 -4.31 5.40 -15.22
CA LEU A 322 -5.56 6.04 -14.78
C LEU A 322 -5.42 7.52 -14.43
N GLN A 323 -4.21 8.05 -14.25
CA GLN A 323 -4.02 9.46 -13.92
C GLN A 323 -4.32 10.32 -15.15
N ARG A 324 -5.23 11.28 -14.99
CA ARG A 324 -5.50 12.27 -16.03
C ARG A 324 -4.31 13.20 -16.16
N ASP A 325 -4.01 13.58 -17.39
CA ASP A 325 -3.08 14.67 -17.65
C ASP A 325 -3.83 16.00 -17.53
N PRO A 326 -3.51 16.83 -16.52
CA PRO A 326 -4.21 18.09 -16.30
C PRO A 326 -3.96 19.12 -17.40
N LYS A 327 -2.95 18.92 -18.29
CA LYS A 327 -2.63 19.86 -19.36
C LYS A 327 -3.35 19.57 -20.69
N HIS A 328 -4.04 18.43 -20.84
CA HIS A 328 -4.58 18.02 -22.14
C HIS A 328 -5.99 17.44 -22.07
N ALA A 329 -6.95 18.19 -22.61
CA ALA A 329 -8.25 17.70 -23.06
C ALA A 329 -8.22 17.21 -24.54
N SER A 330 -7.07 16.71 -25.01
CA SER A 330 -6.62 16.38 -26.39
C SER A 330 -5.61 17.40 -26.93
N PRO A 331 -4.50 16.98 -27.58
CA PRO A 331 -4.39 15.91 -28.60
C PRO A 331 -4.05 14.52 -28.07
N MET A 332 -4.01 13.53 -28.97
CA MET A 332 -3.53 12.18 -28.73
C MET A 332 -2.19 12.26 -27.98
N GLN A 333 -2.12 11.62 -26.81
CA GLN A 333 -0.87 11.59 -26.03
C GLN A 333 0.07 10.59 -26.71
N GLU A 334 1.37 10.85 -26.66
CA GLU A 334 2.37 10.01 -27.31
C GLU A 334 3.32 9.38 -26.29
N PHE A 335 4.02 8.34 -26.75
CA PHE A 335 5.14 7.77 -26.03
C PHE A 335 6.40 8.61 -26.24
N SER A 336 7.07 8.95 -25.15
CA SER A 336 8.33 9.71 -25.14
C SER A 336 9.40 8.96 -24.34
N ARG A 337 10.68 9.15 -24.68
CA ARG A 337 11.79 8.50 -23.96
C ARG A 337 11.84 8.93 -22.50
N PHE A 338 12.00 7.97 -21.60
CA PHE A 338 12.20 8.17 -20.18
C PHE A 338 13.64 7.86 -19.79
N ASP A 339 14.33 8.85 -19.23
CA ASP A 339 15.69 8.68 -18.71
C ASP A 339 15.63 8.14 -17.27
N VAL A 340 15.68 6.80 -17.17
CA VAL A 340 15.61 6.08 -15.88
C VAL A 340 16.86 6.30 -15.05
N GLU A 341 18.04 6.43 -15.67
CA GLU A 341 19.30 6.62 -14.96
C GLU A 341 19.30 7.96 -14.22
N THR A 342 18.99 9.04 -14.93
CA THR A 342 18.83 10.36 -14.30
C THR A 342 17.72 10.36 -13.26
N TYR A 343 16.62 9.63 -13.50
CA TYR A 343 15.53 9.49 -12.54
C TYR A 343 15.97 8.80 -11.25
N LEU A 344 16.69 7.68 -11.34
CA LEU A 344 17.22 6.93 -10.18
C LEU A 344 18.25 7.77 -9.41
N LEU A 345 19.16 8.46 -10.10
CA LEU A 345 20.17 9.32 -9.49
C LEU A 345 19.53 10.44 -8.64
N ARG A 346 18.47 11.08 -9.15
CA ARG A 346 17.71 12.12 -8.40
C ARG A 346 17.08 11.60 -7.11
N HIS A 347 16.79 10.30 -7.05
CA HIS A 347 16.20 9.64 -5.88
C HIS A 347 17.24 8.92 -5.01
N GLY A 348 18.53 9.16 -5.26
CA GLY A 348 19.62 8.64 -4.43
C GLY A 348 20.08 7.22 -4.78
N TYR A 349 19.65 6.68 -5.92
CA TYR A 349 20.04 5.37 -6.43
C TYR A 349 21.04 5.55 -7.57
N GLY A 350 22.33 5.43 -7.25
CA GLY A 350 23.42 5.49 -8.22
C GLY A 350 24.45 4.43 -7.92
N ARG A 351 25.17 3.96 -8.94
CA ARG A 351 26.18 2.89 -8.82
C ARG A 351 27.25 3.15 -7.76
N ASN A 352 27.54 4.40 -7.43
CA ASN A 352 28.55 4.76 -6.41
C ASN A 352 28.03 4.67 -4.96
N ARG A 353 26.80 4.22 -4.73
CA ARG A 353 26.16 4.15 -3.40
C ARG A 353 25.79 2.73 -2.93
N PHE A 354 26.01 1.71 -3.75
CA PHE A 354 25.75 0.31 -3.42
C PHE A 354 27.02 -0.51 -3.54
#